data_AF-A0A3M0ZQE1-F1
#
_entry.id   AF-A0A3M0ZQE1-F1
#
_cell.length_a   1.000
_cell.length_b   1.000
_cell.length_c   1.000
_cell.angle_alpha   90.00
_cell.angle_beta   90.00
_cell.angle_gamma   90.00
#
_symmetry.space_group_name_H-M   'P 1'
#
loop_
_entity.id
_entity.type
_entity.pdbx_description
1 polymer ?
#
loop_
_entity_poly.entity_id
_entity_poly.type
_entity_poly.pdbx_seq_one_letter_code
_entity_poly.pdbx_strand_id
1 'polypeptide(L)'
;AYKAGVKIAFGTDSGVSPHGENAREFQYMVEAGMPPMKAIQAATLVAAQLLGVEDRLGTIEKGKIADVIAVDGNPLDDITVLQHVTFVMKEGVIYKK
;
A
#
# COMPACT_ATOMS: atom_id res chain seq x y z
N ALA A 1 0.92 -18.11 6.80
CA ALA A 1 1.23 -16.93 7.62
C ALA A 1 -0.04 -16.13 7.99
N TYR A 2 -0.76 -15.58 7.00
CA TYR A 2 -1.93 -14.71 7.28
C TYR A 2 -3.02 -15.38 8.14
N LYS A 3 -3.51 -16.57 7.74
CA LYS A 3 -4.50 -17.33 8.53
C LYS A 3 -4.04 -17.72 9.94
N ALA A 4 -2.72 -17.73 10.18
CA ALA A 4 -2.12 -18.03 11.48
C ALA A 4 -1.91 -16.77 12.34
N GLY A 5 -2.36 -15.59 11.89
CA GLY A 5 -2.29 -14.34 12.66
C GLY A 5 -0.91 -13.65 12.65
N VAL A 6 0.01 -14.08 11.78
CA VAL A 6 1.32 -13.42 11.64
C VAL A 6 1.11 -12.00 11.09
N LYS A 7 1.80 -11.00 11.67
CA LYS A 7 1.82 -9.64 11.12
C LYS A 7 2.61 -9.63 9.80
N ILE A 8 2.03 -9.05 8.76
CA ILE A 8 2.60 -9.04 7.41
C ILE A 8 2.73 -7.58 6.96
N ALA A 9 3.95 -7.17 6.62
CA ALA A 9 4.22 -5.94 5.90
C ALA A 9 4.43 -6.25 4.41
N PHE A 10 4.11 -5.30 3.55
CA PHE A 10 4.22 -5.43 2.09
C PHE A 10 5.68 -5.33 1.63
N GLY A 11 6.13 -6.26 0.80
CA GLY A 11 7.48 -6.27 0.22
C GLY A 11 7.51 -7.12 -1.04
N THR A 12 8.15 -6.61 -2.10
CA THR A 12 8.01 -7.15 -3.47
C THR A 12 9.28 -7.74 -4.04
N ASP A 13 10.42 -7.50 -3.38
CA ASP A 13 11.76 -7.80 -3.90
C ASP A 13 12.02 -7.17 -5.30
N SER A 14 11.45 -5.98 -5.52
CA SER A 14 11.65 -5.24 -6.78
C SER A 14 13.12 -4.85 -6.96
N GLY A 15 13.64 -5.14 -8.15
CA GLY A 15 15.07 -5.35 -8.39
C GLY A 15 15.32 -6.75 -8.96
N VAL A 16 14.55 -7.75 -8.51
CA VAL A 16 14.38 -9.03 -9.21
C VAL A 16 13.31 -8.89 -10.30
N SER A 17 12.18 -8.28 -9.94
CA SER A 17 11.15 -7.81 -10.89
C SER A 17 11.39 -6.34 -11.29
N PRO A 18 10.87 -5.88 -12.44
CA PRO A 18 11.01 -4.50 -12.87
C PRO A 18 10.49 -3.50 -11.82
N HIS A 19 11.26 -2.44 -11.58
CA HIS A 19 10.77 -1.31 -10.79
C HIS A 19 9.56 -0.67 -11.45
N GLY A 20 8.56 -0.32 -10.64
CA GLY A 20 7.29 0.24 -11.09
C GLY A 20 6.15 -0.78 -11.11
N GLU A 21 6.44 -2.07 -11.11
CA GLU A 21 5.41 -3.13 -11.07
C GLU A 21 5.04 -3.58 -9.64
N ASN A 22 5.52 -2.85 -8.62
CA ASN A 22 5.38 -3.22 -7.20
C ASN A 22 3.92 -3.52 -6.79
N ALA A 23 2.96 -2.77 -7.34
CA ALA A 23 1.55 -2.89 -6.98
C ALA A 23 0.90 -4.22 -7.41
N ARG A 24 1.56 -5.03 -8.27
CA ARG A 24 1.08 -6.38 -8.59
C ARG A 24 1.02 -7.29 -7.36
N GLU A 25 1.90 -7.06 -6.38
CA GLU A 25 1.92 -7.85 -5.16
C GLU A 25 0.61 -7.73 -4.35
N PHE A 26 -0.13 -6.62 -4.46
CA PHE A 26 -1.46 -6.54 -3.83
C PHE A 26 -2.41 -7.60 -4.37
N GLN A 27 -2.39 -7.85 -5.68
CA GLN A 27 -3.19 -8.90 -6.31
C GLN A 27 -2.79 -10.27 -5.77
N TYR A 28 -1.49 -10.57 -5.72
CA TYR A 28 -1.00 -11.85 -5.20
C TYR A 28 -1.35 -12.08 -3.74
N MET A 29 -1.27 -11.05 -2.89
CA MET A 29 -1.70 -11.13 -1.50
C MET A 29 -3.19 -11.46 -1.37
N VAL A 30 -4.04 -10.86 -2.22
CA VAL A 30 -5.49 -11.13 -2.24
C VAL A 30 -5.79 -12.53 -2.76
N GLU A 31 -5.16 -12.95 -3.85
CA GLU A 31 -5.27 -14.32 -4.40
C GLU A 31 -4.81 -15.37 -3.38
N ALA A 32 -3.80 -15.06 -2.56
CA ALA A 32 -3.34 -15.90 -1.45
C ALA A 32 -4.30 -15.91 -0.23
N GLY A 33 -5.42 -15.18 -0.30
CA GLY A 33 -6.51 -15.21 0.68
C GLY A 33 -6.46 -14.09 1.72
N MET A 34 -5.70 -13.02 1.50
CA MET A 34 -5.76 -11.82 2.34
C MET A 34 -6.90 -10.90 1.87
N PRO A 35 -7.77 -10.36 2.75
CA PRO A 35 -8.76 -9.37 2.36
C PRO A 35 -8.11 -8.11 1.75
N PRO A 36 -8.72 -7.45 0.75
CA PRO A 36 -8.18 -6.24 0.11
C PRO A 36 -7.75 -5.15 1.10
N MET A 37 -8.60 -4.83 2.09
CA MET A 37 -8.27 -3.86 3.14
C MET A 37 -7.03 -4.27 3.94
N LYS A 38 -6.81 -5.56 4.18
CA LYS A 38 -5.63 -6.06 4.91
C LYS A 38 -4.36 -5.98 4.06
N ALA A 39 -4.46 -6.20 2.75
CA ALA A 39 -3.34 -5.99 1.84
C ALA A 39 -2.94 -4.50 1.79
N ILE A 40 -3.90 -3.57 1.70
CA ILE A 40 -3.64 -2.12 1.78
C ILE A 40 -2.99 -1.74 3.11
N GLN A 41 -3.51 -2.26 4.23
CA GLN A 41 -2.92 -2.02 5.55
C GLN A 41 -1.49 -2.57 5.66
N ALA A 42 -1.18 -3.70 5.02
CA ALA A 42 0.17 -4.27 4.99
C ALA A 42 1.19 -3.32 4.34
N ALA A 43 0.77 -2.56 3.33
CA ALA A 43 1.61 -1.59 2.61
C ALA A 43 1.61 -0.18 3.21
N THR A 44 0.74 0.09 4.19
CA THR A 44 0.55 1.42 4.78
C THR A 44 0.81 1.36 6.28
N LEU A 45 -0.22 1.16 7.11
CA LEU A 45 -0.11 1.14 8.57
C LEU A 45 0.92 0.12 9.08
N VAL A 46 0.87 -1.13 8.62
CA VAL A 46 1.75 -2.19 9.13
C VAL A 46 3.19 -1.99 8.68
N ALA A 47 3.41 -1.51 7.44
CA ALA A 47 4.74 -1.12 6.97
C ALA A 47 5.31 0.04 7.79
N ALA A 48 4.50 1.07 8.09
CA ALA A 48 4.91 2.19 8.93
C ALA A 48 5.28 1.74 10.35
N GLN A 49 4.50 0.83 10.95
CA GLN A 49 4.81 0.22 12.24
C GLN A 49 6.12 -0.60 12.21
N LEU A 50 6.35 -1.35 11.13
CA LEU A 50 7.60 -2.10 10.96
C LEU A 50 8.83 -1.17 10.90
N LEU A 51 8.68 -0.01 10.27
CA LEU A 51 9.73 0.99 10.13
C LEU A 51 9.86 1.94 11.35
N GLY A 52 8.92 1.89 12.30
CA GLY A 52 8.90 2.79 13.47
C GLY A 52 8.60 4.24 13.12
N VAL A 53 7.74 4.47 12.12
CA VAL A 53 7.36 5.82 11.64
C VAL A 53 5.85 6.02 11.56
N GLU A 54 5.08 5.15 12.21
CA GLU A 54 3.62 5.19 12.23
C GLU A 54 3.06 6.46 12.88
N ASP A 55 3.85 7.18 13.67
CA ASP A 55 3.49 8.48 14.23
C ASP A 55 3.39 9.58 13.15
N ARG A 56 4.10 9.42 12.03
CA ARG A 56 4.21 10.40 10.95
C ARG A 56 3.66 9.94 9.61
N LEU A 57 3.61 8.64 9.34
CA LEU A 57 3.23 8.04 8.05
C LEU A 57 2.27 6.85 8.19
N GLY A 58 1.81 6.32 7.06
CA GLY A 58 1.06 5.06 6.97
C GLY A 58 -0.46 5.18 7.10
N THR A 59 -1.01 6.33 7.48
CA THR A 59 -2.46 6.59 7.50
C THR A 59 -2.77 8.06 7.19
N ILE A 60 -4.00 8.33 6.75
CA ILE A 60 -4.49 9.69 6.54
C ILE A 60 -5.16 10.16 7.84
N GLU A 61 -4.39 10.86 8.67
CA GLU A 61 -4.82 11.38 9.97
C GLU A 61 -4.23 12.78 10.21
N LYS A 62 -4.92 13.59 11.02
CA LYS A 62 -4.45 14.94 11.34
C LYS A 62 -3.06 14.89 11.98
N GLY A 63 -2.13 15.68 11.45
CA GLY A 63 -0.77 15.81 11.98
C GLY A 63 0.27 14.90 11.32
N LYS A 64 -0.15 13.93 10.49
CA LYS A 64 0.76 13.10 9.69
C LYS A 64 1.20 13.80 8.41
N ILE A 65 2.31 13.33 7.84
CA ILE A 65 2.87 13.83 6.59
C ILE A 65 1.88 13.56 5.44
N ALA A 66 1.73 14.54 4.55
CA ALA A 66 0.81 14.49 3.42
C ALA A 66 1.37 13.63 2.26
N ASP A 67 1.49 12.33 2.51
CA ASP A 67 1.80 11.30 1.51
C ASP A 67 0.50 10.59 1.12
N VAL A 68 0.01 10.87 -0.08
CA VAL A 68 -1.32 10.44 -0.54
C VAL A 68 -1.26 9.98 -1.98
N ILE A 69 -1.92 8.85 -2.27
CA ILE A 69 -2.19 8.41 -3.63
C ILE A 69 -3.70 8.39 -3.89
N ALA A 70 -4.10 8.47 -5.16
CA ALA A 70 -5.46 8.17 -5.58
C ALA A 70 -5.48 7.27 -6.81
N VAL A 71 -6.57 6.51 -6.93
CA VAL A 71 -6.86 5.55 -8.00
C VAL A 71 -8.29 5.78 -8.44
N ASP A 72 -8.59 5.45 -9.69
CA ASP A 72 -9.96 5.39 -10.17
C ASP A 72 -10.58 4.04 -9.80
N GLY A 73 -11.77 4.06 -9.21
CA GLY A 73 -12.46 2.86 -8.72
C GLY A 73 -12.24 2.58 -7.23
N ASN A 74 -12.80 1.48 -6.75
CA ASN A 74 -12.74 1.09 -5.35
C ASN A 74 -11.75 -0.07 -5.14
N PRO A 75 -10.59 0.16 -4.48
CA PRO A 75 -9.59 -0.88 -4.26
C PRO A 75 -10.04 -1.98 -3.28
N LEU A 76 -11.18 -1.80 -2.60
CA LEU A 76 -11.78 -2.85 -1.76
C LEU A 76 -12.62 -3.84 -2.57
N ASP A 77 -13.11 -3.42 -3.73
CA ASP A 77 -13.89 -4.27 -4.64
C ASP A 77 -12.96 -4.90 -5.69
N ASP A 78 -12.00 -4.13 -6.21
CA ASP A 78 -10.97 -4.59 -7.15
C ASP A 78 -9.60 -4.02 -6.75
N ILE A 79 -8.75 -4.87 -6.16
CA ILE A 79 -7.44 -4.44 -5.68
C ILE A 79 -6.48 -4.07 -6.82
N THR A 80 -6.74 -4.52 -8.06
CA THR A 80 -5.83 -4.30 -9.19
C THR A 80 -5.80 -2.85 -9.65
N VAL A 81 -6.78 -2.03 -9.28
CA VAL A 81 -6.78 -0.58 -9.54
C VAL A 81 -5.56 0.13 -8.91
N LEU A 82 -4.95 -0.45 -7.87
CA LEU A 82 -3.69 0.05 -7.29
C LEU A 82 -2.49 -0.04 -8.25
N GLN A 83 -2.59 -0.83 -9.32
CA GLN A 83 -1.61 -0.86 -10.40
C GLN A 83 -1.73 0.36 -11.32
N HIS A 84 -2.82 1.12 -11.20
CA HIS A 84 -3.17 2.27 -12.05
C HIS A 84 -3.39 3.55 -11.23
N VAL A 85 -2.45 3.87 -10.34
CA VAL A 85 -2.45 5.11 -9.55
C VAL A 85 -2.49 6.34 -10.46
N THR A 86 -3.51 7.19 -10.33
CA THR A 86 -3.71 8.40 -11.13
C THR A 86 -3.15 9.64 -10.46
N PHE A 87 -3.07 9.66 -9.13
CA PHE A 87 -2.56 10.79 -8.35
C PHE A 87 -1.47 10.36 -7.37
N VAL A 88 -0.40 11.16 -7.26
CA VAL A 88 0.65 10.97 -6.27
C VAL A 88 1.04 12.31 -5.66
N MET A 89 0.90 12.41 -4.34
CA MET A 89 1.41 13.49 -3.49
C MET A 89 2.43 12.91 -2.50
N LYS A 90 3.57 13.58 -2.35
CA LYS A 90 4.59 13.26 -1.36
C LYS A 90 4.96 14.54 -0.61
N GLU A 91 4.92 14.50 0.72
CA GLU A 91 5.23 15.62 1.61
C GLU A 91 4.46 16.90 1.23
N GLY A 92 3.22 16.75 0.77
CA GLY A 92 2.37 17.87 0.33
C GLY A 92 2.61 18.35 -1.11
N VAL A 93 3.62 17.82 -1.80
CA VAL A 93 3.96 18.17 -3.20
C VAL A 93 3.35 17.15 -4.15
N ILE A 94 2.65 17.63 -5.18
CA ILE A 94 2.01 16.77 -6.19
C ILE A 94 3.01 16.44 -7.30
N TYR A 95 3.20 15.14 -7.58
CA TYR A 95 4.12 14.62 -8.61
C TYR A 95 3.39 13.97 -9.80
N LYS A 96 2.16 13.48 -9.60
CA LYS A 96 1.34 12.86 -10.66
C LYS A 96 -0.09 13.34 -10.56
N LYS A 97 -0.71 13.60 -11.71
CA LYS A 97 -2.12 13.98 -11.91
C LYS A 97 -2.70 13.21 -13.09
#